data_AF-J5H738-F1
#
_entry.id   AF-J5H738-F1
#
_cell.length_a   1.000
_cell.length_b   1.000
_cell.length_c   1.000
_cell.angle_alpha   90.00
_cell.angle_beta   90.00
_cell.angle_gamma   90.00
#
_symmetry.space_group_name_H-M   'P 1'
#
loop_
_entity.id
_entity.type
_entity.pdbx_description
1 polymer ?
#
loop_
_entity_poly.entity_id
_entity_poly.type
_entity_poly.pdbx_seq_one_letter_code
_entity_poly.pdbx_strand_id
1 'polypeptide(L)'
;MRKLINKKKGFTLIELLVVVAILGILMLLAVPRFMDSTKGSKVRTFESNFRTLMSMANQYSANNAGVFTNINNGSDVAKLAGQLKDKPDSSTYTVGEKTIVATLDLQKANVSDEAGTYTLTYTYSSGEVKAEGTDKLPKNVKSAFVQATGTPGP
;
A
#
# COMPACT_ATOMS: atom_id res chain seq x y z
N MET A 1 57.40 42.12 3.95
CA MET A 1 56.44 41.00 4.07
C MET A 1 55.40 41.13 2.96
N ARG A 2 55.36 40.20 1.99
CA ARG A 2 54.39 40.23 0.88
C ARG A 2 53.09 39.58 1.36
N LYS A 3 52.00 40.35 1.38
CA LYS A 3 50.67 39.89 1.76
C LYS A 3 50.08 39.08 0.60
N LEU A 4 49.94 37.77 0.77
CA LEU A 4 49.29 36.88 -0.20
C LEU A 4 47.79 37.15 -0.19
N ILE A 5 47.28 37.85 -1.21
CA ILE A 5 45.84 38.03 -1.43
C ILE A 5 45.28 36.69 -1.94
N ASN A 6 44.63 35.93 -1.08
CA ASN A 6 43.84 34.77 -1.47
C ASN A 6 42.63 35.25 -2.29
N LYS A 7 42.69 35.12 -3.62
CA LYS A 7 41.52 35.28 -4.49
C LYS A 7 40.56 34.13 -4.22
N LYS A 8 39.53 34.36 -3.41
CA LYS A 8 38.40 33.43 -3.31
C LYS A 8 37.68 33.42 -4.66
N LYS A 9 37.81 32.34 -5.42
CA LYS A 9 37.00 32.10 -6.61
C LYS A 9 35.57 31.81 -6.15
N GLY A 10 34.64 32.70 -6.45
CA GLY A 10 33.20 32.47 -6.26
C GLY A 10 32.63 31.61 -7.38
N PHE A 11 31.52 30.94 -7.10
CA PHE A 11 30.75 30.19 -8.09
C PHE A 11 30.15 31.16 -9.12
N THR A 12 30.16 30.78 -10.40
CA THR A 12 29.56 31.61 -11.45
C THR A 12 28.06 31.33 -11.58
N LEU A 13 27.29 32.34 -11.98
CA LEU A 13 25.85 32.16 -12.24
C LEU A 13 25.60 31.17 -13.38
N ILE A 14 26.52 31.09 -14.36
CA ILE A 14 26.40 30.17 -15.48
C ILE A 14 26.62 28.71 -15.06
N GLU A 15 27.56 28.45 -14.14
CA GLU A 15 27.75 27.10 -13.58
C GLU A 15 26.49 26.64 -12.86
N LEU A 16 25.87 27.51 -12.06
CA LEU A 16 24.63 27.16 -11.36
C LEU A 16 23.47 26.93 -12.34
N LEU A 17 23.37 27.73 -13.41
CA LEU A 17 22.35 27.61 -14.45
C LEU A 17 22.42 26.26 -15.18
N VAL A 18 23.62 25.85 -15.59
CA VAL A 18 23.81 24.56 -16.28
C VAL A 18 23.47 23.39 -15.36
N VAL A 19 23.82 23.47 -14.08
CA VAL A 19 23.50 22.43 -13.09
C VAL A 19 21.98 22.27 -12.92
N VAL A 20 21.24 23.36 -12.72
CA VAL A 20 19.77 23.27 -12.56
C VAL A 20 19.08 22.82 -13.85
N ALA A 21 19.63 23.17 -15.02
CA ALA A 21 19.11 22.70 -16.30
C ALA A 21 19.26 21.17 -16.45
N ILE A 22 20.43 20.61 -16.10
CA ILE A 22 20.67 19.16 -16.13
C ILE A 22 19.79 18.45 -15.09
N LEU A 23 19.69 18.98 -13.86
CA LEU A 23 18.81 18.43 -12.83
C LEU A 23 17.34 18.40 -13.28
N GLY A 24 16.87 19.43 -13.98
CA GLY A 24 15.53 19.47 -14.55
C GLY A 24 15.27 18.34 -15.53
N ILE A 25 16.21 18.07 -16.45
CA ILE A 25 16.10 16.99 -17.43
C ILE A 25 16.05 15.61 -16.73
N LEU A 26 16.89 15.40 -15.73
CA LEU A 26 16.91 14.14 -14.97
C LEU A 26 15.60 13.92 -14.21
N MET A 27 15.02 14.97 -13.61
CA MET A 27 13.73 14.88 -12.92
C MET A 27 12.59 14.44 -13.84
N LEU A 28 12.54 14.95 -15.08
CA LEU A 28 11.51 14.57 -16.05
C LEU A 28 11.48 13.06 -16.32
N LEU A 29 12.64 12.41 -16.37
CA LEU A 29 12.74 10.96 -16.57
C LEU A 29 12.49 10.16 -15.29
N ALA A 30 12.86 10.72 -14.12
CA ALA A 30 12.80 10.03 -12.84
C ALA A 30 11.39 9.98 -12.24
N VAL A 31 10.65 11.09 -12.30
CA VAL A 31 9.32 11.23 -11.67
C VAL A 31 8.32 10.14 -12.08
N PRO A 32 8.06 9.86 -13.37
CA PRO A 32 7.05 8.86 -13.75
C PRO A 32 7.39 7.45 -13.23
N ARG A 33 8.67 7.06 -13.33
CA ARG A 33 9.14 5.76 -12.80
C ARG A 33 9.03 5.69 -11.29
N PHE A 34 9.33 6.77 -10.60
CA PHE A 34 9.18 6.84 -9.15
C PHE A 34 7.72 6.67 -8.76
N MET A 35 6.80 7.41 -9.40
CA MET A 35 5.35 7.32 -9.17
C MET A 35 4.85 5.88 -9.30
N ASP A 36 5.18 5.19 -10.39
CA ASP A 36 4.82 3.78 -10.61
C ASP A 36 5.32 2.84 -9.51
N SER A 37 6.56 3.03 -9.07
CA SER A 37 7.14 2.27 -7.95
C SER A 37 6.38 2.52 -6.65
N THR A 38 5.96 3.77 -6.39
CA THR A 38 5.15 4.12 -5.22
C THR A 38 3.78 3.43 -5.26
N LYS A 39 3.12 3.44 -6.43
CA LYS A 39 1.80 2.82 -6.64
C LYS A 39 1.85 1.33 -6.29
N GLY A 40 2.82 0.59 -6.84
CA GLY A 40 3.00 -0.83 -6.52
C GLY A 40 3.37 -1.08 -5.06
N SER A 41 4.14 -0.18 -4.44
CA SER A 41 4.53 -0.32 -3.03
C SER A 41 3.35 -0.11 -2.09
N LYS A 42 2.45 0.84 -2.38
CA LYS A 42 1.20 1.00 -1.62
C LYS A 42 0.34 -0.25 -1.66
N VAL A 43 0.13 -0.84 -2.84
CA VAL A 43 -0.64 -2.09 -2.98
C VAL A 43 0.01 -3.23 -2.20
N ARG A 44 1.33 -3.40 -2.30
CA ARG A 44 2.06 -4.43 -1.52
C ARG A 44 1.97 -4.21 -0.01
N THR A 45 2.06 -2.98 0.47
CA THR A 45 1.89 -2.65 1.90
C THR A 45 0.48 -2.99 2.36
N PHE A 46 -0.54 -2.63 1.58
CA PHE A 46 -1.93 -2.98 1.86
C PHE A 46 -2.13 -4.50 1.96
N GLU A 47 -1.61 -5.25 0.99
CA GLU A 47 -1.65 -6.71 1.01
C GLU A 47 -0.89 -7.32 2.19
N SER A 48 0.27 -6.77 2.54
CA SER A 48 1.07 -7.20 3.69
C SER A 48 0.35 -6.97 5.02
N ASN A 49 -0.30 -5.82 5.16
CA ASN A 49 -1.10 -5.49 6.34
C ASN A 49 -2.29 -6.43 6.48
N PHE A 50 -2.96 -6.74 5.38
CA PHE A 50 -4.02 -7.76 5.35
C PHE A 50 -3.50 -9.15 5.76
N ARG A 51 -2.33 -9.59 5.26
CA ARG A 51 -1.72 -10.86 5.68
C ARG A 51 -1.38 -10.88 7.17
N THR A 52 -0.92 -9.76 7.72
CA THR A 52 -0.61 -9.63 9.14
C THR A 52 -1.88 -9.82 9.98
N LEU A 53 -2.98 -9.20 9.60
CA LEU A 53 -4.28 -9.37 10.27
C LEU A 53 -4.79 -10.81 10.17
N MET A 54 -4.71 -11.43 9.00
CA MET A 54 -5.07 -12.83 8.79
C MET A 54 -4.23 -13.76 9.67
N SER A 55 -2.90 -13.56 9.70
CA SER A 55 -2.00 -14.34 10.55
C SER A 55 -2.37 -14.22 12.02
N MET A 56 -2.72 -13.03 12.49
CA MET A 56 -3.08 -12.80 13.88
C MET A 56 -4.44 -13.42 14.23
N ALA A 57 -5.42 -13.35 13.33
CA ALA A 57 -6.70 -14.04 13.50
C ALA A 57 -6.52 -15.58 13.53
N ASN A 58 -5.64 -16.12 12.69
CA ASN A 58 -5.33 -17.55 12.70
C ASN A 58 -4.58 -17.97 13.97
N GLN A 59 -3.66 -17.14 14.47
CA GLN A 59 -2.99 -17.39 15.74
C GLN A 59 -3.97 -17.34 16.93
N TYR A 60 -4.92 -16.41 16.91
CA TYR A 60 -6.00 -16.37 17.88
C TYR A 60 -6.80 -17.67 17.86
N SER A 61 -7.28 -18.09 16.68
CA SER A 61 -8.02 -19.33 16.50
C SER A 61 -7.23 -20.56 16.99
N ALA A 62 -5.93 -20.65 16.67
CA ALA A 62 -5.06 -21.73 17.12
C ALA A 62 -4.97 -21.82 18.66
N ASN A 63 -4.93 -20.67 19.35
CA ASN A 63 -4.94 -20.61 20.82
C ASN A 63 -6.33 -20.91 21.42
N ASN A 64 -7.38 -20.86 20.61
CA ASN A 64 -8.78 -21.04 21.01
C ASN A 64 -9.40 -22.31 20.40
N ALA A 65 -8.61 -23.40 20.33
CA ALA A 65 -9.05 -24.72 19.84
C ALA A 65 -9.57 -24.73 18.39
N GLY A 66 -9.03 -23.86 17.54
CA GLY A 66 -9.41 -23.74 16.13
C GLY A 66 -10.69 -22.95 15.89
N VAL A 67 -11.18 -22.23 16.91
CA VAL A 67 -12.42 -21.46 16.82
C VAL A 67 -12.13 -19.96 16.72
N PHE A 68 -12.74 -19.29 15.75
CA PHE A 68 -12.66 -17.84 15.54
C PHE A 68 -13.74 -17.08 16.34
N THR A 69 -13.94 -17.42 17.61
CA THR A 69 -14.90 -16.72 18.49
C THR A 69 -14.30 -15.43 19.05
N ASN A 70 -15.12 -14.42 19.35
CA ASN A 70 -14.70 -13.14 19.96
C ASN A 70 -13.68 -12.31 19.17
N ILE A 71 -13.43 -12.62 17.89
CA ILE A 71 -12.71 -11.74 16.98
C ILE A 71 -13.70 -10.66 16.49
N ASN A 72 -13.83 -9.60 17.28
CA ASN A 72 -14.74 -8.48 17.04
C ASN A 72 -14.06 -7.15 17.40
N ASN A 73 -14.80 -6.05 17.46
CA ASN A 73 -14.31 -4.69 17.71
C ASN A 73 -13.44 -4.51 18.98
N GLY A 74 -13.53 -5.40 19.98
CA GLY A 74 -12.69 -5.36 21.18
C GLY A 74 -11.41 -6.21 21.11
N SER A 75 -11.29 -7.07 20.11
CA SER A 75 -10.18 -8.02 19.97
C SER A 75 -8.85 -7.33 19.62
N ASP A 76 -7.73 -7.97 19.92
CA ASP A 76 -6.41 -7.45 19.53
C ASP A 76 -6.28 -7.37 18.00
N VAL A 77 -7.01 -8.21 17.26
CA VAL A 77 -7.15 -8.14 15.78
C VAL A 77 -7.79 -6.83 15.34
N ALA A 78 -8.88 -6.43 15.99
CA ALA A 78 -9.53 -5.16 15.70
C ALA A 78 -8.68 -3.95 16.13
N LYS A 79 -7.93 -4.04 17.23
CA LYS A 79 -6.99 -2.99 17.66
C LYS A 79 -5.90 -2.76 16.61
N LEU A 80 -5.28 -3.84 16.13
CA LEU A 80 -4.27 -3.75 15.06
C LEU A 80 -4.89 -3.20 13.77
N ALA A 81 -6.09 -3.67 13.39
CA ALA A 81 -6.79 -3.15 12.22
C ALA A 81 -7.02 -1.63 12.31
N GLY A 82 -7.39 -1.12 13.49
CA GLY A 82 -7.50 0.31 13.76
C GLY A 82 -6.16 1.06 13.65
N GLN A 83 -5.06 0.48 14.12
CA GLN A 83 -3.71 1.05 13.99
C GLN A 83 -3.23 1.10 12.54
N LEU A 84 -3.65 0.14 11.71
CA LEU A 84 -3.32 0.05 10.30
C LEU A 84 -4.18 0.97 9.41
N LYS A 85 -5.24 1.57 9.94
CA LYS A 85 -6.05 2.55 9.20
C LYS A 85 -5.16 3.63 8.57
N ASP A 86 -5.45 3.94 7.31
CA ASP A 86 -4.72 4.90 6.47
C ASP A 86 -3.24 4.54 6.30
N LYS A 87 -2.89 3.26 6.44
CA LYS A 87 -1.56 2.71 6.13
C LYS A 87 -1.72 1.52 5.19
N PRO A 88 -1.52 1.68 3.87
CA PRO A 88 -1.22 2.93 3.15
C PRO A 88 -2.40 3.91 3.11
N ASP A 89 -2.18 5.14 2.64
CA ASP A 89 -3.20 6.19 2.56
C ASP A 89 -4.54 5.67 2.01
N SER A 90 -5.66 6.08 2.61
CA SER A 90 -7.01 5.68 2.17
C SER A 90 -7.26 4.16 2.18
N SER A 91 -6.53 3.42 3.02
CA SER A 91 -6.84 2.03 3.34
C SER A 91 -7.63 1.91 4.65
N THR A 92 -8.55 0.96 4.68
CA THR A 92 -9.33 0.60 5.86
C THR A 92 -9.28 -0.89 6.08
N TYR A 93 -9.33 -1.30 7.34
CA TYR A 93 -9.30 -2.70 7.76
C TYR A 93 -10.39 -2.88 8.80
N THR A 94 -11.40 -3.67 8.48
CA THR A 94 -12.57 -3.91 9.31
C THR A 94 -12.58 -5.37 9.75
N VAL A 95 -12.67 -5.57 11.05
CA VAL A 95 -12.70 -6.91 11.67
C VAL A 95 -14.12 -7.17 12.13
N GLY A 96 -14.80 -8.08 11.44
CA GLY A 96 -16.11 -8.59 11.84
C GLY A 96 -15.99 -9.96 12.50
N GLU A 97 -17.11 -10.45 13.03
CA GLU A 97 -17.20 -11.75 13.72
C GLU A 97 -16.89 -12.94 12.81
N LYS A 98 -17.09 -12.78 11.49
CA LYS A 98 -16.93 -13.86 10.50
C LYS A 98 -15.83 -13.59 9.47
N THR A 99 -15.44 -12.33 9.32
CA THR A 99 -14.58 -11.89 8.23
C THR A 99 -13.65 -10.76 8.64
N ILE A 100 -12.53 -10.67 7.92
CA ILE A 100 -11.70 -9.46 7.87
C ILE A 100 -11.87 -8.87 6.47
N VAL A 101 -12.24 -7.60 6.39
CA VAL A 101 -12.37 -6.88 5.12
C VAL A 101 -11.36 -5.75 5.12
N ALA A 102 -10.41 -5.79 4.19
CA ALA A 102 -9.50 -4.69 3.91
C ALA A 102 -9.91 -4.02 2.60
N THR A 103 -9.96 -2.70 2.58
CA THR A 103 -10.37 -1.92 1.42
C THR A 103 -9.37 -0.80 1.18
N LEU A 104 -8.87 -0.70 -0.05
CA LEU A 104 -8.01 0.38 -0.53
C LEU A 104 -8.77 1.22 -1.57
N ASP A 105 -8.97 2.51 -1.30
CA ASP A 105 -9.48 3.46 -2.30
C ASP A 105 -8.35 3.85 -3.25
N LEU A 106 -8.40 3.35 -4.49
CA LEU A 106 -7.30 3.42 -5.45
C LEU A 106 -7.00 4.85 -5.90
N GLN A 107 -8.03 5.68 -6.06
CA GLN A 107 -7.85 7.06 -6.49
C GLN A 107 -7.34 7.93 -5.35
N LYS A 108 -7.96 7.86 -4.18
CA LYS A 108 -7.54 8.66 -3.02
C LYS A 108 -6.17 8.24 -2.49
N ALA A 109 -5.81 6.96 -2.63
CA ALA A 109 -4.47 6.47 -2.32
C ALA A 109 -3.40 6.88 -3.35
N ASN A 110 -3.77 7.59 -4.43
CA ASN A 110 -2.89 7.88 -5.58
C ASN A 110 -2.30 6.62 -6.22
N VAL A 111 -3.07 5.53 -6.25
CA VAL A 111 -2.68 4.26 -6.87
C VAL A 111 -3.19 4.18 -8.31
N SER A 112 -4.44 4.55 -8.56
CA SER A 112 -5.04 4.61 -9.90
C SER A 112 -5.57 6.01 -10.20
N ASP A 113 -5.60 6.38 -11.47
CA ASP A 113 -6.20 7.64 -11.91
C ASP A 113 -7.75 7.50 -11.99
N GLU A 114 -8.23 6.26 -12.10
CA GLU A 114 -9.65 5.91 -12.13
C GLU A 114 -10.19 5.65 -10.72
N ALA A 115 -11.43 6.08 -10.48
CA ALA A 115 -12.14 5.80 -9.24
C ALA A 115 -12.39 4.28 -9.08
N GLY A 116 -12.08 3.75 -7.90
CA GLY A 116 -12.26 2.33 -7.64
C GLY A 116 -11.68 1.91 -6.31
N THR A 117 -12.11 0.75 -5.82
CA THR A 117 -11.57 0.12 -4.62
C THR A 117 -10.97 -1.23 -4.95
N TYR A 118 -9.87 -1.55 -4.29
CA TYR A 118 -9.33 -2.91 -4.23
C TYR A 118 -9.65 -3.47 -2.85
N THR A 119 -10.43 -4.56 -2.81
CA THR A 119 -10.98 -5.13 -1.58
C THR A 119 -10.50 -6.56 -1.40
N LEU A 120 -10.02 -6.88 -0.20
CA LEU A 120 -9.63 -8.22 0.22
C LEU A 120 -10.51 -8.66 1.38
N THR A 121 -11.16 -9.82 1.24
CA THR A 121 -12.00 -10.40 2.27
C THR A 121 -11.47 -11.76 2.68
N TYR A 122 -11.13 -11.92 3.96
CA TYR A 122 -10.81 -13.21 4.58
C TYR A 122 -12.04 -13.73 5.31
N THR A 123 -12.45 -14.96 5.03
CA THR A 123 -13.60 -15.62 5.70
C THR A 123 -13.11 -16.70 6.67
N TYR A 124 -13.39 -16.54 7.96
CA TYR A 124 -12.84 -17.42 9.00
C TYR A 124 -13.29 -18.88 8.86
N SER A 125 -14.55 -19.11 8.50
CA SER A 125 -15.13 -20.47 8.45
C SER A 125 -14.55 -21.32 7.31
N SER A 126 -14.19 -20.70 6.19
CA SER A 126 -13.66 -21.40 5.01
C SER A 126 -12.15 -21.24 4.85
N GLY A 127 -11.53 -20.30 5.55
CA GLY A 127 -10.14 -19.89 5.29
C GLY A 127 -9.94 -19.24 3.92
N GLU A 128 -11.03 -18.89 3.22
CA GLU A 128 -10.98 -18.35 1.87
C GLU A 128 -10.61 -16.86 1.88
N VAL A 129 -9.76 -16.46 0.93
CA VAL A 129 -9.48 -15.06 0.63
C VAL A 129 -10.06 -14.71 -0.74
N LYS A 130 -10.93 -13.70 -0.77
CA LYS A 130 -11.49 -13.14 -2.01
C LYS A 130 -10.89 -11.78 -2.29
N ALA A 131 -10.43 -11.59 -3.53
CA ALA A 131 -9.97 -10.30 -4.03
C ALA A 131 -10.95 -9.74 -5.07
N GLU A 132 -11.39 -8.50 -4.86
CA GLU A 132 -12.32 -7.76 -5.72
C GLU A 132 -11.68 -6.44 -6.15
N GLY A 133 -11.98 -5.97 -7.37
CA GLY A 133 -11.40 -4.74 -7.93
C GLY A 133 -9.95 -4.89 -8.41
N THR A 134 -9.49 -6.13 -8.62
CA THR A 134 -8.14 -6.43 -9.16
C THR A 134 -7.96 -5.91 -10.58
N ASP A 135 -9.06 -5.79 -11.34
CA ASP A 135 -9.15 -5.21 -12.68
C ASP A 135 -8.90 -3.69 -12.69
N LYS A 136 -9.12 -3.02 -11.55
CA LYS A 136 -8.92 -1.58 -11.39
C LYS A 136 -7.52 -1.20 -10.93
N LEU A 137 -6.67 -2.18 -10.64
CA LEU A 137 -5.27 -1.95 -10.32
C LEU A 137 -4.51 -1.43 -11.54
N PRO A 138 -3.48 -0.59 -11.35
CA PRO A 138 -2.60 -0.17 -12.44
C PRO A 138 -2.05 -1.36 -13.21
N LYS A 139 -1.92 -1.25 -14.54
CA LYS A 139 -1.49 -2.35 -15.43
C LYS A 139 -0.17 -3.03 -15.02
N ASN A 140 0.71 -2.28 -14.35
CA ASN A 140 2.02 -2.74 -13.86
C ASN A 140 1.97 -3.35 -12.44
N VAL A 141 0.81 -3.36 -11.78
CA VAL A 141 0.61 -3.89 -10.44
C VAL A 141 -0.39 -5.05 -10.51
N LYS A 142 0.06 -6.24 -10.09
CA LYS A 142 -0.80 -7.42 -10.00
C LYS A 142 -1.12 -7.70 -8.54
N SER A 143 -2.35 -8.15 -8.28
CA SER A 143 -2.75 -8.68 -6.99
C SER A 143 -1.95 -9.94 -6.65
N ALA A 144 -1.52 -10.08 -5.40
CA ALA A 144 -0.95 -11.33 -4.88
C ALA A 144 -2.02 -12.33 -4.42
N PHE A 145 -3.30 -12.00 -4.59
CA PHE A 145 -4.44 -12.80 -4.19
C PHE A 145 -5.25 -13.23 -5.41
N VAL A 146 -5.86 -14.40 -5.33
CA VAL A 146 -6.69 -14.93 -6.41
C VAL A 146 -7.97 -14.10 -6.47
N GLN A 147 -8.27 -13.56 -7.66
CA GLN A 147 -9.53 -12.86 -7.92
C GLN A 147 -10.70 -13.81 -7.63
N ALA A 148 -11.77 -13.31 -7.02
CA ALA A 148 -12.97 -14.10 -6.84
C ALA A 148 -13.43 -14.60 -8.23
N THR A 149 -13.30 -15.90 -8.49
CA THR A 149 -13.82 -16.51 -9.73
C THR A 149 -15.32 -16.39 -9.67
N GLY A 150 -15.86 -15.45 -10.44
CA GLY A 150 -17.30 -15.31 -10.62
C GLY A 150 -17.85 -16.53 -11.34
N THR A 151 -18.44 -17.46 -10.60
CA THR A 151 -19.74 -18.15 -10.81
C THR A 151 -19.73 -19.54 -10.15
N PRO A 152 -20.66 -19.84 -9.24
CA PRO A 152 -21.47 -21.03 -9.39
C PRO A 152 -22.68 -20.63 -10.25
N GLY A 153 -22.77 -21.16 -11.45
CA GLY A 153 -24.02 -21.19 -12.19
C GLY A 153 -24.16 -22.52 -12.90
N PRO A 154 -25.38 -22.93 -13.26
CA PRO A 154 -26.68 -22.64 -12.65
C PRO A 154 -26.97 -23.50 -11.41
#